data_AF-A0A5C6RJH5-F1
#
_entry.id   AF-A0A5C6RJH5-F1
#
_cell.length_a   1.000
_cell.length_b   1.000
_cell.length_c   1.000
_cell.angle_alpha   90.00
_cell.angle_beta   90.00
_cell.angle_gamma   90.00
#
_symmetry.space_group_name_H-M   'P 1'
#
loop_
_entity.id
_entity.type
_entity.pdbx_description
1 polymer ?
#
loop_
_entity_poly.entity_id
_entity_poly.type
_entity_poly.pdbx_seq_one_letter_code
_entity_poly.pdbx_strand_id
1 'polypeptide(L)'
;MFENLLPDKASGVIYSATKYSGQICQPILMFLILFSFSRAVAQEAPGRGIDALRIENEVKLSVPEALSDSVWNYLLQAYLDGTPDFLRNHIPPFSYQVATDSFVDQYYDTHRFSLLQLRSGARYRQRFSLSGAGGEKDGRELIQLKMDSEGSNALSRGEYKYDVEHYQKAEEPLDYHPFMGRVKRGQRDELIGRLKEYGINPESLSPTIRITQIRRRLYFFTGDRPFSTLTLDAVTADYQGKGTHFHELELELNEIRYTESQASEREAMEAVNNLVQEDILRRFPGIVQDQTPKYNKAATAIGISAGASNTRYYLLGLIGLLLAGFLFWWLQTSRR
;
A
#
# COMPACT_ATOMS: atom_id res chain seq x y z
N MET A 1 61.67 5.64 26.95
CA MET A 1 62.26 6.18 28.19
C MET A 1 61.12 6.28 29.18
N PHE A 2 60.99 5.31 30.08
CA PHE A 2 61.48 5.36 31.47
C PHE A 2 60.71 6.44 32.27
N GLU A 3 60.09 6.24 33.42
CA GLU A 3 60.10 5.14 34.39
C GLU A 3 59.02 5.45 35.46
N ASN A 4 58.70 4.41 36.24
CA ASN A 4 57.88 4.29 37.45
C ASN A 4 57.73 5.50 38.40
N LEU A 5 56.64 5.52 39.18
CA LEU A 5 56.66 5.40 40.66
C LEU A 5 55.24 5.36 41.28
N LEU A 6 54.99 4.28 42.03
CA LEU A 6 53.93 4.14 43.04
C LEU A 6 54.25 4.99 44.28
N PRO A 7 53.31 5.10 45.25
CA PRO A 7 53.59 4.36 46.48
C PRO A 7 52.41 3.58 47.08
N ASP A 8 52.84 2.63 47.90
CA ASP A 8 52.15 1.59 48.66
C ASP A 8 51.65 2.08 50.04
N LYS A 9 50.58 1.48 50.58
CA LYS A 9 50.46 1.02 51.98
C LYS A 9 49.08 0.44 52.36
N ALA A 10 49.07 -0.89 52.42
CA ALA A 10 48.53 -1.84 53.41
C ALA A 10 47.48 -1.43 54.49
N SER A 11 46.41 -2.23 54.56
CA SER A 11 45.89 -3.01 55.72
C SER A 11 44.55 -3.67 55.28
N GLY A 12 44.21 -4.94 55.44
CA GLY A 12 44.71 -6.03 56.29
C GLY A 12 43.60 -6.50 57.24
N VAL A 13 42.62 -7.31 56.79
CA VAL A 13 41.73 -8.09 57.67
C VAL A 13 41.34 -9.43 57.01
N ILE A 14 41.53 -10.50 57.77
CA ILE A 14 41.30 -11.93 57.47
C ILE A 14 40.01 -12.38 58.15
N TYR A 15 39.11 -13.12 57.49
CA TYR A 15 38.26 -14.19 58.06
C TYR A 15 37.82 -15.13 56.92
N SER A 16 38.37 -16.35 56.85
CA SER A 16 37.88 -17.62 57.44
C SER A 16 36.79 -18.31 56.62
N ALA A 17 37.19 -19.43 56.02
CA ALA A 17 36.35 -20.37 55.29
C ALA A 17 35.56 -21.26 56.26
N THR A 18 34.28 -21.49 55.95
CA THR A 18 33.51 -22.61 56.51
C THR A 18 33.01 -23.53 55.40
N LYS A 19 33.42 -24.80 55.53
CA LYS A 19 32.92 -25.97 54.83
C LYS A 19 31.42 -26.13 55.08
N TYR A 20 30.67 -26.49 54.03
CA TYR A 20 29.50 -27.37 54.16
C TYR A 20 29.49 -28.39 53.02
N SER A 21 29.69 -29.65 53.41
CA SER A 21 29.19 -30.88 52.76
C SER A 21 27.66 -30.80 52.66
N GLY A 22 26.94 -31.22 51.62
CA GLY A 22 27.09 -32.38 50.76
C GLY A 22 25.89 -33.31 51.00
N GLN A 23 24.93 -33.36 50.05
CA GLN A 23 24.05 -34.50 49.67
C GLN A 23 22.90 -33.99 48.76
N ILE A 24 22.91 -34.29 47.45
CA ILE A 24 22.21 -35.37 46.71
C ILE A 24 20.78 -35.01 46.23
N CYS A 25 20.57 -35.26 44.92
CA CYS A 25 19.32 -35.53 44.18
C CYS A 25 18.57 -34.40 43.41
N GLN A 26 18.77 -34.45 42.08
CA GLN A 26 17.77 -34.35 40.99
C GLN A 26 17.31 -32.94 40.50
N PRO A 27 16.81 -32.81 39.25
CA PRO A 27 17.61 -32.68 38.03
C PRO A 27 17.23 -31.42 37.20
N ILE A 28 18.04 -31.12 36.16
CA ILE A 28 17.64 -30.49 34.89
C ILE A 28 16.52 -29.42 34.97
N LEU A 29 16.91 -28.14 34.99
CA LEU A 29 16.07 -27.09 34.42
C LEU A 29 16.89 -26.31 33.39
N MET A 30 16.87 -26.83 32.17
CA MET A 30 17.15 -26.09 30.95
C MET A 30 16.28 -24.81 30.96
N PHE A 31 16.89 -23.66 31.22
CA PHE A 31 16.35 -22.39 30.73
C PHE A 31 16.67 -22.27 29.24
N LEU A 32 15.96 -23.06 28.43
CA LEU A 32 15.75 -22.70 27.03
C LEU A 32 14.80 -21.50 27.06
N ILE A 33 15.35 -20.31 26.86
CA ILE A 33 14.56 -19.19 26.37
C ILE A 33 14.17 -19.57 24.94
N LEU A 34 13.12 -20.38 24.83
CA LEU A 34 12.33 -20.48 23.61
C LEU A 34 11.71 -19.11 23.41
N PHE A 35 12.40 -18.26 22.65
CA PHE A 35 11.74 -17.25 21.85
C PHE A 35 10.80 -18.01 20.90
N SER A 36 9.61 -18.32 21.40
CA SER A 36 8.45 -18.53 20.57
C SER A 36 8.23 -17.21 19.85
N PHE A 37 8.88 -17.04 18.69
CA PHE A 37 8.33 -16.20 17.65
C PHE A 37 6.97 -16.81 17.33
N SER A 38 5.96 -16.37 18.07
CA SER A 38 4.58 -16.45 17.62
C SER A 38 4.60 -15.76 16.26
N ARG A 39 4.65 -16.56 15.20
CA ARG A 39 4.17 -16.12 13.89
C ARG A 39 2.71 -15.82 14.15
N ALA A 40 2.42 -14.58 14.52
CA ALA A 40 1.09 -14.02 14.38
C ALA A 40 0.80 -14.11 12.88
N VAL A 41 0.19 -15.23 12.50
CA VAL A 41 -0.40 -15.40 11.20
C VAL A 41 -1.43 -14.29 11.16
N ALA A 42 -1.25 -13.32 10.26
CA ALA A 42 -2.36 -12.50 9.83
C ALA A 42 -3.38 -13.47 9.26
N GLN A 43 -4.29 -13.94 10.11
CA GLN A 43 -5.31 -14.91 9.79
C GLN A 43 -6.22 -14.23 8.78
N GLU A 44 -5.96 -14.47 7.49
CA GLU A 44 -6.97 -14.25 6.47
C GLU A 44 -8.09 -15.24 6.82
N ALA A 45 -9.14 -14.73 7.47
CA ALA A 45 -10.42 -15.41 7.41
C ALA A 45 -10.69 -15.64 5.91
N PRO A 46 -11.07 -16.87 5.50
CA PRO A 46 -11.37 -17.16 4.12
C PRO A 46 -12.65 -16.39 3.77
N GLY A 47 -12.50 -15.14 3.37
CA GLY A 47 -13.49 -14.36 2.66
C GLY A 47 -13.65 -14.95 1.26
N ARG A 48 -14.04 -16.23 1.18
CA ARG A 48 -14.58 -16.86 -0.02
C ARG A 48 -16.01 -16.38 -0.15
N GLY A 49 -16.13 -15.17 -0.67
CA GLY A 49 -17.36 -14.59 -1.17
C GLY A 49 -16.92 -13.61 -2.23
N ILE A 50 -17.02 -14.06 -3.48
CA ILE A 50 -16.72 -13.31 -4.71
C ILE A 50 -17.56 -12.01 -4.81
N ASP A 51 -18.51 -11.78 -3.88
CA ASP A 51 -19.44 -10.65 -3.84
C ASP A 51 -19.41 -9.79 -2.54
N ALA A 52 -18.50 -10.02 -1.59
CA ALA A 52 -18.51 -9.23 -0.35
C ALA A 52 -17.79 -7.88 -0.54
N LEU A 53 -18.55 -6.83 -0.88
CA LEU A 53 -18.07 -5.44 -0.83
C LEU A 53 -17.45 -5.17 0.54
N ARG A 54 -16.15 -4.86 0.55
CA ARG A 54 -15.43 -4.44 1.77
C ARG A 54 -15.38 -2.93 1.81
N ILE A 55 -15.67 -2.37 2.97
CA ILE A 55 -15.56 -0.93 3.20
C ILE A 55 -14.12 -0.66 3.65
N GLU A 56 -13.30 -0.12 2.76
CA GLU A 56 -12.03 0.49 3.17
C GLU A 56 -12.33 1.76 3.98
N ASN A 57 -11.66 1.95 5.12
CA ASN A 57 -11.67 3.22 5.86
C ASN A 57 -10.21 3.64 6.05
N GLU A 58 -9.79 4.63 5.24
CA GLU A 58 -8.42 5.09 5.20
C GLU A 58 -8.32 6.62 5.24
N VAL A 59 -7.39 7.12 6.05
CA VAL A 59 -6.95 8.53 6.01
C VAL A 59 -5.66 8.61 5.23
N LYS A 60 -5.60 9.48 4.21
CA LYS A 60 -4.40 9.72 3.42
C LYS A 60 -3.81 11.08 3.68
N LEU A 61 -2.51 11.10 3.92
CA LEU A 61 -1.74 12.30 4.17
C LEU A 61 -0.60 12.40 3.14
N SER A 62 -0.45 13.56 2.50
CA SER A 62 0.71 13.87 1.67
C SER A 62 1.90 14.19 2.56
N VAL A 63 3.02 13.50 2.31
CA VAL A 63 4.26 13.68 3.08
C VAL A 63 5.29 14.35 2.17
N PRO A 64 5.84 15.52 2.56
CA PRO A 64 6.98 16.08 1.85
C PRO A 64 8.16 15.11 1.86
N GLU A 65 8.81 14.94 0.71
CA GLU A 65 9.93 13.99 0.56
C GLU A 65 11.03 14.19 1.61
N ALA A 66 11.38 15.45 1.90
CA ALA A 66 12.37 15.80 2.93
C ALA A 66 12.00 15.34 4.36
N LEU A 67 10.72 15.02 4.61
CA LEU A 67 10.24 14.55 5.91
C LEU A 67 10.06 13.03 5.98
N SER A 68 10.09 12.30 4.86
CA SER A 68 9.73 10.87 4.78
C SER A 68 10.40 10.01 5.85
N ASP A 69 11.73 10.07 5.97
CA ASP A 69 12.45 9.26 6.96
C ASP A 69 12.26 9.74 8.40
N SER A 70 12.12 11.05 8.61
CA SER A 70 11.82 11.59 9.95
C SER A 70 10.45 11.15 10.44
N VAL A 71 9.46 11.12 9.54
CA VAL A 71 8.13 10.59 9.82
C VAL A 71 8.22 9.12 10.17
N TRP A 72 8.90 8.30 9.34
CA TRP A 72 9.01 6.87 9.60
C TRP A 72 9.68 6.57 10.96
N ASN A 73 10.79 7.23 11.26
CA ASN A 73 11.50 7.06 12.52
C ASN A 73 10.63 7.47 13.72
N TYR A 74 9.86 8.55 13.59
CA TYR A 74 8.88 8.93 14.60
C TYR A 74 7.83 7.85 14.80
N LEU A 75 7.29 7.25 13.72
CA LEU A 75 6.27 6.21 13.85
C LEU A 75 6.79 5.00 14.62
N LEU A 76 8.03 4.58 14.36
CA LEU A 76 8.66 3.50 15.12
C LEU A 76 8.85 3.90 16.58
N GLN A 77 9.47 5.05 16.86
CA GLN A 77 9.74 5.47 18.24
C GLN A 77 8.44 5.68 19.04
N ALA A 78 7.44 6.32 18.45
CA ALA A 78 6.23 6.75 19.14
C ALA A 78 5.21 5.63 19.33
N TYR A 79 5.16 4.65 18.42
CA TYR A 79 4.12 3.60 18.41
C TYR A 79 4.67 2.18 18.59
N LEU A 80 5.91 1.89 18.19
CA LEU A 80 6.53 0.58 18.42
C LEU A 80 7.28 0.54 19.76
N ASP A 81 8.14 1.53 20.01
CA ASP A 81 8.99 1.58 21.21
C ASP A 81 8.27 2.24 22.40
N GLY A 82 7.47 3.27 22.09
CA GLY A 82 6.50 3.87 22.99
C GLY A 82 5.09 3.46 22.55
N THR A 83 4.15 3.36 23.48
CA THR A 83 2.72 3.45 23.14
C THR A 83 2.21 4.71 23.81
N PRO A 84 1.70 5.71 23.08
CA PRO A 84 1.26 6.95 23.70
C PRO A 84 0.14 6.68 24.71
N ASP A 85 0.09 7.45 25.80
CA ASP A 85 -0.92 7.27 26.85
C ASP A 85 -2.35 7.34 26.30
N PHE A 86 -2.58 8.18 25.30
CA PHE A 86 -3.89 8.27 24.66
C PHE A 86 -4.31 6.95 24.00
N LEU A 87 -3.40 6.18 23.41
CA LEU A 87 -3.72 4.86 22.86
C LEU A 87 -3.95 3.81 23.94
N ARG A 88 -3.16 3.85 25.02
CA ARG A 88 -3.30 2.93 26.17
C ARG A 88 -4.69 2.99 26.81
N ASN A 89 -5.31 4.16 26.78
CA ASN A 89 -6.60 4.40 27.44
C ASN A 89 -7.83 4.05 26.59
N HIS A 90 -7.67 3.83 25.28
CA HIS A 90 -8.82 3.62 24.38
C HIS A 90 -9.04 2.15 23.99
N ILE A 91 -8.01 1.29 24.03
CA ILE A 91 -8.07 -0.09 23.52
C ILE A 91 -7.13 -1.02 24.34
N PRO A 92 -7.41 -2.34 24.46
CA PRO A 92 -6.48 -3.33 25.02
C PRO A 92 -5.05 -3.20 24.47
N PRO A 93 -4.03 -3.72 25.19
CA PRO A 93 -2.63 -3.57 24.76
C PRO A 93 -2.45 -4.03 23.31
N PHE A 94 -1.87 -3.12 22.52
CA PHE A 94 -1.52 -3.43 21.14
C PHE A 94 -0.27 -4.31 21.09
N SER A 95 -0.25 -5.24 20.15
CA SER A 95 0.99 -5.80 19.62
C SER A 95 1.26 -5.22 18.24
N TYR A 96 2.52 -5.27 17.82
CA TYR A 96 3.00 -4.58 16.63
C TYR A 96 3.81 -5.48 15.73
N GLN A 97 3.73 -5.23 14.42
CA GLN A 97 4.61 -5.85 13.44
C GLN A 97 5.05 -4.80 12.42
N VAL A 98 6.29 -4.87 11.97
CA VAL A 98 6.82 -4.03 10.89
C VAL A 98 7.03 -4.86 9.64
N ALA A 99 6.73 -4.29 8.47
CA ALA A 99 7.09 -4.86 7.18
C ALA A 99 7.50 -3.77 6.19
N THR A 100 8.39 -4.16 5.28
CA THR A 100 8.75 -3.41 4.08
C THR A 100 8.48 -4.30 2.86
N ASP A 101 7.71 -3.77 1.93
CA ASP A 101 7.31 -4.43 0.69
C ASP A 101 7.58 -3.51 -0.51
N SER A 102 7.87 -4.11 -1.67
CA SER A 102 7.84 -3.44 -2.96
C SER A 102 6.58 -3.85 -3.72
N PHE A 103 5.91 -2.90 -4.35
CA PHE A 103 4.81 -3.18 -5.25
C PHE A 103 5.04 -2.57 -6.62
N VAL A 104 4.60 -3.30 -7.64
CA VAL A 104 4.53 -2.84 -9.02
C VAL A 104 3.08 -2.93 -9.47
N ASP A 105 2.48 -1.78 -9.75
CA ASP A 105 1.11 -1.64 -10.19
C ASP A 105 1.09 -1.16 -11.65
N GLN A 106 0.54 -1.95 -12.56
CA GLN A 106 0.14 -1.48 -13.88
C GLN A 106 -1.34 -1.07 -13.84
N TYR A 107 -1.63 0.23 -14.00
CA TYR A 107 -3.00 0.71 -14.12
C TYR A 107 -3.52 0.54 -15.54
N TYR A 108 -4.83 0.41 -15.63
CA TYR A 108 -5.57 0.28 -16.89
C TYR A 108 -6.70 1.28 -16.91
N ASP A 109 -6.91 1.89 -18.06
CA ASP A 109 -8.05 2.77 -18.30
C ASP A 109 -8.44 2.72 -19.77
N THR A 110 -9.62 3.24 -20.05
CA THR A 110 -10.09 3.52 -21.40
C THR A 110 -9.26 4.63 -22.04
N HIS A 111 -9.32 4.74 -23.36
CA HIS A 111 -8.69 5.84 -24.11
C HIS A 111 -9.16 7.25 -23.68
N ARG A 112 -10.30 7.37 -22.99
CA ARG A 112 -10.82 8.64 -22.45
C ARG A 112 -10.46 8.89 -21.00
N PHE A 113 -9.71 7.98 -20.37
CA PHE A 113 -9.43 8.01 -18.94
C PHE A 113 -10.71 8.06 -18.09
N SER A 114 -11.71 7.24 -18.43
CA SER A 114 -12.99 7.17 -17.73
C SER A 114 -12.84 6.75 -16.26
N LEU A 115 -11.95 5.81 -15.92
CA LEU A 115 -11.72 5.45 -14.52
C LEU A 115 -11.08 6.60 -13.75
N LEU A 116 -10.13 7.32 -14.37
CA LEU A 116 -9.54 8.53 -13.79
C LEU A 116 -10.61 9.60 -13.49
N GLN A 117 -11.54 9.83 -14.43
CA GLN A 117 -12.66 10.77 -14.28
C GLN A 117 -13.55 10.40 -13.08
N LEU A 118 -13.80 9.11 -12.90
CA LEU A 118 -14.56 8.56 -11.77
C LEU A 118 -13.72 8.43 -10.49
N ARG A 119 -12.50 8.98 -10.43
CA ARG A 119 -11.55 8.82 -9.31
C ARG A 119 -11.34 7.36 -8.89
N SER A 120 -11.52 6.46 -9.85
CA SER A 120 -11.49 5.01 -9.71
C SER A 120 -10.21 4.45 -10.34
N GLY A 121 -9.92 3.18 -10.13
CA GLY A 121 -8.71 2.56 -10.67
C GLY A 121 -8.85 1.06 -10.86
N ALA A 122 -8.46 0.59 -12.04
CA ALA A 122 -8.26 -0.81 -12.34
C ALA A 122 -6.75 -1.06 -12.47
N ARG A 123 -6.22 -2.04 -11.73
CA ARG A 123 -4.79 -2.34 -11.75
C ARG A 123 -4.49 -3.82 -11.66
N TYR A 124 -3.38 -4.19 -12.26
CA TYR A 124 -2.67 -5.43 -11.98
C TYR A 124 -1.50 -5.10 -11.05
N ARG A 125 -1.43 -5.81 -9.93
CA ARG A 125 -0.45 -5.60 -8.87
C ARG A 125 0.42 -6.83 -8.70
N GLN A 126 1.71 -6.60 -8.54
CA GLN A 126 2.69 -7.57 -8.07
C GLN A 126 3.29 -7.08 -6.74
N ARG A 127 3.50 -8.00 -5.80
CA ARG A 127 4.09 -7.71 -4.48
C ARG A 127 5.38 -8.50 -4.29
N PHE A 128 6.38 -7.85 -3.72
CA PHE A 128 7.65 -8.46 -3.32
C PHE A 128 7.98 -8.09 -1.87
N SER A 129 8.28 -9.07 -1.02
CA SER A 129 8.69 -8.83 0.37
C SER A 129 10.16 -8.43 0.42
N LEU A 130 10.47 -7.30 1.06
CA LEU A 130 11.85 -6.83 1.24
C LEU A 130 12.41 -7.12 2.63
N SER A 131 11.60 -7.68 3.53
CA SER A 131 11.89 -7.80 4.96
C SER A 131 12.60 -9.10 5.38
N GLY A 132 12.98 -9.95 4.42
CA GLY A 132 13.64 -11.24 4.68
C GLY A 132 12.67 -12.40 4.96
N ALA A 133 12.98 -13.54 4.33
CA ALA A 133 12.11 -14.70 4.05
C ALA A 133 10.88 -14.32 3.22
N GLY A 134 10.85 -14.73 1.95
CA GLY A 134 9.68 -14.62 1.08
C GLY A 134 8.49 -15.27 1.76
N GLY A 135 7.68 -14.46 2.42
CA GLY A 135 6.47 -14.92 3.09
C GLY A 135 5.45 -15.40 2.07
N GLU A 136 4.33 -15.94 2.53
CA GLU A 136 3.24 -16.42 1.66
C GLU A 136 2.75 -15.39 0.62
N LYS A 137 3.00 -14.10 0.86
CA LYS A 137 2.58 -12.99 0.00
C LYS A 137 3.66 -12.50 -0.96
N ASP A 138 4.87 -13.05 -0.89
CA ASP A 138 5.97 -12.70 -1.79
C ASP A 138 5.72 -13.29 -3.19
N GLY A 139 5.94 -12.48 -4.22
CA GLY A 139 5.59 -12.83 -5.61
C GLY A 139 4.09 -12.90 -5.88
N ARG A 140 3.22 -12.52 -4.92
CA ARG A 140 1.77 -12.55 -5.12
C ARG A 140 1.34 -11.54 -6.17
N GLU A 141 0.39 -11.97 -6.98
CA GLU A 141 -0.21 -11.18 -8.05
C GLU A 141 -1.71 -11.05 -7.82
N LEU A 142 -2.26 -9.90 -8.20
CA LEU A 142 -3.68 -9.63 -7.99
C LEU A 142 -4.20 -8.61 -9.02
N ILE A 143 -5.42 -8.81 -9.48
CA ILE A 143 -6.18 -7.78 -10.20
C ILE A 143 -7.09 -7.08 -9.20
N GLN A 144 -7.09 -5.75 -9.22
CA GLN A 144 -7.87 -4.94 -8.29
C GLN A 144 -8.66 -3.89 -9.04
N LEU A 145 -9.93 -3.74 -8.65
CA LEU A 145 -10.81 -2.67 -9.08
C LEU A 145 -11.23 -1.85 -7.85
N LYS A 146 -10.78 -0.60 -7.78
CA LYS A 146 -11.17 0.36 -6.74
C LYS A 146 -12.17 1.34 -7.32
N MET A 147 -13.39 1.33 -6.80
CA MET A 147 -14.46 2.23 -7.24
C MET A 147 -14.71 3.28 -6.18
N ASP A 148 -14.80 4.53 -6.61
CA ASP A 148 -15.31 5.60 -5.75
C ASP A 148 -16.80 5.35 -5.47
N SER A 149 -17.23 5.55 -4.23
CA SER A 149 -18.64 5.39 -3.88
C SER A 149 -19.32 6.76 -4.01
N GLU A 150 -20.19 6.92 -5.01
CA GLU A 150 -21.04 8.12 -5.05
C GLU A 150 -22.01 8.06 -3.86
N GLY A 151 -21.78 8.90 -2.83
CA GLY A 151 -22.81 9.21 -1.83
C GLY A 151 -22.60 8.73 -0.39
N SER A 152 -21.48 8.09 -0.04
CA SER A 152 -21.17 7.78 1.37
C SER A 152 -19.73 8.15 1.69
N ASN A 153 -19.54 8.94 2.75
CA ASN A 153 -18.28 9.30 3.43
C ASN A 153 -17.00 9.17 2.57
N ALA A 154 -16.33 10.28 2.22
CA ALA A 154 -15.16 10.32 1.31
C ALA A 154 -13.96 9.40 1.70
N LEU A 155 -14.01 8.78 2.87
CA LEU A 155 -13.05 7.81 3.40
C LEU A 155 -13.35 6.36 2.96
N SER A 156 -14.51 6.10 2.35
CA SER A 156 -15.01 4.76 2.04
C SER A 156 -15.12 4.48 0.55
N ARG A 157 -14.40 3.45 0.10
CA ARG A 157 -14.34 3.00 -1.29
C ARG A 157 -14.60 1.51 -1.39
N GLY A 158 -15.24 1.09 -2.47
CA GLY A 158 -15.39 -0.32 -2.79
C GLY A 158 -14.12 -0.85 -3.45
N GLU A 159 -13.54 -1.91 -2.89
CA GLU A 159 -12.42 -2.64 -3.51
C GLU A 159 -12.85 -4.06 -3.87
N TYR A 160 -12.74 -4.41 -5.15
CA TYR A 160 -12.93 -5.75 -5.68
C TYR A 160 -11.56 -6.35 -6.06
N LYS A 161 -11.35 -7.62 -5.72
CA LYS A 161 -10.08 -8.32 -5.87
C LYS A 161 -10.31 -9.62 -6.65
N TYR A 162 -9.51 -9.83 -7.69
CA TYR A 162 -9.62 -10.97 -8.61
C TYR A 162 -8.28 -11.69 -8.73
N ASP A 163 -8.35 -13.02 -8.82
CA ASP A 163 -7.18 -13.88 -8.93
C ASP A 163 -6.54 -13.74 -10.32
N VAL A 164 -5.21 -13.77 -10.34
CA VAL A 164 -4.42 -13.79 -11.57
C VAL A 164 -4.21 -15.23 -12.01
N GLU A 165 -4.41 -15.49 -13.31
CA GLU A 165 -4.12 -16.80 -13.92
C GLU A 165 -3.29 -16.60 -15.19
N HIS A 166 -2.21 -17.38 -15.32
CA HIS A 166 -1.33 -17.35 -16.48
C HIS A 166 -1.64 -18.51 -17.41
N TYR A 167 -2.22 -18.21 -18.56
CA TYR A 167 -2.56 -19.23 -19.56
C TYR A 167 -1.36 -19.50 -20.46
N GLN A 168 -0.98 -20.78 -20.62
CA GLN A 168 0.09 -21.16 -21.57
C GLN A 168 -0.34 -20.96 -23.03
N LYS A 169 -1.63 -21.04 -23.30
CA LYS A 169 -2.24 -20.86 -24.62
C LYS A 169 -3.55 -20.12 -24.46
N ALA A 170 -3.76 -19.11 -25.31
CA ALA A 170 -5.05 -18.43 -25.42
C ALA A 170 -6.06 -19.34 -26.13
N GLU A 171 -7.23 -19.46 -25.54
CA GLU A 171 -8.36 -20.27 -26.04
C GLU A 171 -9.55 -19.39 -26.43
N GLU A 172 -9.66 -18.20 -25.83
CA GLU A 172 -10.75 -17.25 -26.05
C GLU A 172 -10.22 -15.85 -26.41
N PRO A 173 -10.99 -15.02 -27.16
CA PRO A 173 -10.57 -13.66 -27.51
C PRO A 173 -10.15 -12.81 -26.31
N LEU A 174 -10.81 -12.96 -25.15
CA LEU A 174 -10.49 -12.22 -23.93
C LEU A 174 -9.14 -12.63 -23.31
N ASP A 175 -8.58 -13.79 -23.65
CA ASP A 175 -7.25 -14.19 -23.17
C ASP A 175 -6.14 -13.28 -23.72
N TYR A 176 -6.36 -12.66 -24.88
CA TYR A 176 -5.43 -11.71 -25.49
C TYR A 176 -5.57 -10.29 -24.93
N HIS A 177 -6.63 -10.01 -24.18
CA HIS A 177 -6.90 -8.68 -23.66
C HIS A 177 -5.90 -8.30 -22.56
N PRO A 178 -5.27 -7.11 -22.58
CA PRO A 178 -4.14 -6.79 -21.71
C PRO A 178 -4.48 -6.72 -20.21
N PHE A 179 -5.75 -6.48 -19.87
CA PHE A 179 -6.31 -6.54 -18.52
C PHE A 179 -7.06 -7.86 -18.24
N MET A 180 -8.18 -8.10 -18.94
CA MET A 180 -9.02 -9.31 -18.76
C MET A 180 -8.28 -10.64 -18.95
N GLY A 181 -7.30 -10.69 -19.84
CA GLY A 181 -6.49 -11.90 -20.08
C GLY A 181 -5.70 -12.34 -18.86
N ARG A 182 -5.49 -11.45 -17.87
CA ARG A 182 -4.82 -11.77 -16.60
C ARG A 182 -5.77 -12.32 -15.54
N VAL A 183 -7.07 -12.11 -15.69
CA VAL A 183 -8.07 -12.51 -14.71
C VAL A 183 -8.42 -13.97 -14.93
N LYS A 184 -8.52 -14.73 -13.83
CA LYS A 184 -9.03 -16.11 -13.82
C LYS A 184 -10.37 -16.18 -14.57
N ARG A 185 -10.50 -17.07 -15.55
CA ARG A 185 -11.66 -17.12 -16.48
C ARG A 185 -13.01 -17.09 -15.76
N GLY A 186 -13.14 -17.89 -14.69
CA GLY A 186 -14.36 -17.97 -13.88
C GLY A 186 -14.75 -16.70 -13.11
N GLN A 187 -13.91 -15.66 -13.11
CA GLN A 187 -14.18 -14.37 -12.46
C GLN A 187 -14.37 -13.22 -13.47
N ARG A 188 -14.22 -13.47 -14.77
CA ARG A 188 -14.25 -12.42 -15.80
C ARG A 188 -15.63 -11.79 -15.95
N ASP A 189 -16.68 -12.60 -15.96
CA ASP A 189 -18.06 -12.12 -16.16
C ASP A 189 -18.49 -11.15 -15.05
N GLU A 190 -18.08 -11.44 -13.82
CA GLU A 190 -18.34 -10.58 -12.67
C GLU A 190 -17.59 -9.26 -12.79
N LEU A 191 -16.28 -9.29 -13.07
CA LEU A 191 -15.49 -8.07 -13.32
C LEU A 191 -16.07 -7.23 -14.48
N ILE A 192 -16.49 -7.89 -15.56
CA ILE A 192 -17.17 -7.26 -16.70
C ILE A 192 -18.47 -6.59 -16.25
N GLY A 193 -19.27 -7.28 -15.44
CA GLY A 193 -20.49 -6.74 -14.83
C GLY A 193 -20.20 -5.48 -14.03
N ARG A 194 -19.24 -5.54 -13.10
CA ARG A 194 -18.81 -4.39 -12.28
C ARG A 194 -18.38 -3.22 -13.15
N LEU A 195 -17.51 -3.41 -14.13
CA LEU A 195 -17.09 -2.31 -15.01
C LEU A 195 -18.27 -1.67 -15.77
N LYS A 196 -19.21 -2.49 -16.26
CA LYS A 196 -20.40 -2.01 -16.95
C LYS A 196 -21.35 -1.23 -16.05
N GLU A 197 -21.48 -1.59 -14.76
CA GLU A 197 -22.28 -0.84 -13.77
C GLU A 197 -21.83 0.63 -13.67
N TYR A 198 -20.53 0.89 -13.89
CA TYR A 198 -19.96 2.25 -13.89
C TYR A 198 -19.76 2.83 -15.29
N GLY A 199 -20.41 2.26 -16.31
CA GLY A 199 -20.33 2.75 -17.69
C GLY A 199 -18.95 2.59 -18.35
N ILE A 200 -18.09 1.72 -17.81
CA ILE A 200 -16.77 1.44 -18.38
C ILE A 200 -16.90 0.31 -19.40
N ASN A 201 -16.48 0.55 -20.64
CA ASN A 201 -16.36 -0.52 -21.64
C ASN A 201 -15.14 -1.39 -21.31
N PRO A 202 -15.33 -2.65 -20.88
CA PRO A 202 -14.23 -3.50 -20.44
C PRO A 202 -13.20 -3.81 -21.53
N GLU A 203 -13.65 -3.93 -22.79
CA GLU A 203 -12.81 -4.22 -23.95
C GLU A 203 -11.91 -3.05 -24.36
N SER A 204 -12.20 -1.85 -23.85
CA SER A 204 -11.43 -0.64 -24.16
C SER A 204 -10.31 -0.36 -23.15
N LEU A 205 -10.15 -1.21 -22.13
CA LEU A 205 -9.15 -1.04 -21.10
C LEU A 205 -7.76 -1.37 -21.65
N SER A 206 -6.86 -0.38 -21.55
CA SER A 206 -5.48 -0.48 -22.01
C SER A 206 -4.51 -0.03 -20.92
N PRO A 207 -3.26 -0.51 -20.91
CA PRO A 207 -2.26 -0.08 -19.93
C PRO A 207 -2.06 1.44 -19.97
N THR A 208 -2.10 2.07 -18.80
CA THR A 208 -1.81 3.50 -18.62
C THR A 208 -0.60 3.68 -17.70
N ILE A 209 -0.79 4.36 -16.57
CA ILE A 209 0.28 4.68 -15.61
C ILE A 209 0.81 3.41 -14.97
N ARG A 210 2.12 3.29 -14.92
CA ARG A 210 2.80 2.32 -14.07
C ARG A 210 3.21 3.01 -12.78
N ILE A 211 2.94 2.38 -11.65
CA ILE A 211 3.36 2.83 -10.32
C ILE A 211 4.28 1.77 -9.73
N THR A 212 5.44 2.20 -9.24
CA THR A 212 6.31 1.39 -8.38
C THR A 212 6.35 2.06 -7.02
N GLN A 213 6.21 1.28 -5.95
CA GLN A 213 6.22 1.84 -4.60
C GLN A 213 7.01 0.97 -3.63
N ILE A 214 7.73 1.62 -2.72
CA ILE A 214 8.28 1.00 -1.52
C ILE A 214 7.37 1.37 -0.36
N ARG A 215 6.76 0.35 0.24
CA ARG A 215 5.78 0.46 1.31
C ARG A 215 6.41 0.03 2.62
N ARG A 216 6.55 0.95 3.57
CA ARG A 216 6.90 0.67 4.96
C ARG A 216 5.64 0.66 5.79
N ARG A 217 5.39 -0.39 6.55
CA ARG A 217 4.12 -0.59 7.26
C ARG A 217 4.33 -1.00 8.70
N LEU A 218 3.61 -0.34 9.61
CA LEU A 218 3.44 -0.72 11.00
C LEU A 218 2.01 -1.25 11.18
N TYR A 219 1.90 -2.51 11.57
CA TYR A 219 0.64 -3.18 11.85
C TYR A 219 0.34 -3.10 13.34
N PHE A 220 -0.92 -2.82 13.66
CA PHE A 220 -1.46 -2.79 15.02
C PHE A 220 -2.41 -3.98 15.18
N PHE A 221 -2.26 -4.72 16.27
CA PHE A 221 -3.13 -5.85 16.61
C PHE A 221 -3.65 -5.71 18.03
N THR A 222 -4.90 -6.09 18.25
CA THR A 222 -5.46 -6.26 19.60
C THR A 222 -5.56 -7.76 19.89
N GLY A 223 -4.68 -8.27 20.76
CA GLY A 223 -4.46 -9.73 20.84
C GLY A 223 -3.92 -10.23 19.49
N ASP A 224 -4.55 -11.28 18.95
CA ASP A 224 -4.17 -11.87 17.65
C ASP A 224 -4.96 -11.30 16.46
N ARG A 225 -5.84 -10.31 16.69
CA ARG A 225 -6.70 -9.74 15.64
C ARG A 225 -6.09 -8.46 15.07
N PRO A 226 -5.92 -8.35 13.73
CA PRO A 226 -5.56 -7.09 13.10
C PRO A 226 -6.53 -5.97 13.46
N PHE A 227 -5.99 -4.78 13.75
CA PHE A 227 -6.77 -3.61 14.12
C PHE A 227 -6.66 -2.50 13.07
N SER A 228 -5.45 -2.01 12.83
CA SER A 228 -5.19 -0.96 11.85
C SER A 228 -3.75 -1.07 11.31
N THR A 229 -3.43 -0.28 10.31
CA THR A 229 -2.08 -0.14 9.79
C THR A 229 -1.72 1.31 9.56
N LEU A 230 -0.46 1.66 9.84
CA LEU A 230 0.18 2.89 9.38
C LEU A 230 1.12 2.53 8.24
N THR A 231 0.94 3.17 7.09
CA THR A 231 1.63 2.81 5.86
C THR A 231 2.29 4.02 5.26
N LEU A 232 3.61 4.07 5.21
CA LEU A 232 4.35 5.11 4.51
C LEU A 232 4.85 4.57 3.17
N ASP A 233 4.34 5.15 2.09
CA ASP A 233 4.71 4.81 0.73
C ASP A 233 5.65 5.86 0.14
N ALA A 234 6.73 5.39 -0.49
CA ALA A 234 7.51 6.15 -1.46
C ALA A 234 7.10 5.69 -2.86
N VAL A 235 6.49 6.58 -3.65
CA VAL A 235 5.79 6.24 -4.89
C VAL A 235 6.49 6.90 -6.08
N THR A 236 6.84 6.10 -7.07
CA THR A 236 7.26 6.55 -8.40
C THR A 236 6.19 6.15 -9.40
N ALA A 237 5.78 7.08 -10.25
CA ALA A 237 4.84 6.81 -11.32
C ALA A 237 5.39 7.25 -12.67
N ASP A 238 5.15 6.46 -13.71
CA ASP A 238 5.58 6.73 -15.08
C ASP A 238 4.49 6.44 -16.11
N TYR A 239 4.45 7.27 -17.15
CA TYR A 239 3.62 7.05 -18.34
C TYR A 239 4.17 7.86 -19.53
N GLN A 240 4.39 7.19 -20.66
CA GLN A 240 4.82 7.82 -21.93
C GLN A 240 6.06 8.73 -21.77
N GLY A 241 7.08 8.27 -21.05
CA GLY A 241 8.35 9.00 -20.87
C GLY A 241 8.29 10.17 -19.88
N LYS A 242 7.13 10.40 -19.25
CA LYS A 242 6.98 11.33 -18.14
C LYS A 242 6.91 10.56 -16.83
N GLY A 243 7.43 11.15 -15.75
CA GLY A 243 7.38 10.55 -14.44
C GLY A 243 7.15 11.56 -13.33
N THR A 244 6.73 11.05 -12.18
CA THR A 244 6.59 11.81 -10.94
C THR A 244 6.97 10.94 -9.75
N HIS A 245 7.28 11.60 -8.63
CA HIS A 245 7.61 10.99 -7.36
C HIS A 245 6.87 11.71 -6.25
N PHE A 246 6.33 10.96 -5.30
CA PHE A 246 5.68 11.52 -4.12
C PHE A 246 5.67 10.51 -2.96
N HIS A 247 5.45 11.02 -1.75
CA HIS A 247 5.26 10.20 -0.56
C HIS A 247 3.87 10.38 0.02
N GLU A 248 3.34 9.31 0.58
CA GLU A 248 2.01 9.27 1.18
C GLU A 248 2.02 8.42 2.43
N LEU A 249 1.37 8.91 3.48
CA LEU A 249 1.08 8.16 4.70
C LEU A 249 -0.40 7.80 4.71
N GLU A 250 -0.70 6.51 4.78
CA GLU A 250 -2.06 5.97 4.90
C GLU A 250 -2.26 5.45 6.34
N LEU A 251 -3.37 5.85 6.97
CA LEU A 251 -3.86 5.29 8.22
C LEU A 251 -5.12 4.49 7.91
N GLU A 252 -5.01 3.17 7.91
CA GLU A 252 -6.04 2.26 7.39
C GLU A 252 -6.57 1.37 8.52
N LEU A 253 -7.88 1.39 8.76
CA LEU A 253 -8.53 0.42 9.64
C LEU A 253 -8.62 -0.94 8.95
N ASN A 254 -8.55 -2.03 9.72
CA ASN A 254 -8.69 -3.36 9.14
C ASN A 254 -10.08 -3.55 8.51
N GLU A 255 -10.11 -3.76 7.19
CA GLU A 255 -11.35 -3.83 6.38
C GLU A 255 -12.36 -4.86 6.90
N ILE A 256 -11.90 -6.05 7.29
CA ILE A 256 -12.76 -7.17 7.72
C ILE A 256 -13.39 -6.82 9.06
N ARG A 257 -12.54 -6.48 10.03
CA ARG A 257 -13.01 -6.08 11.36
C ARG A 257 -13.95 -4.90 11.27
N TYR A 258 -13.58 -3.85 10.53
CA TYR A 258 -14.40 -2.66 10.40
C TYR A 258 -15.77 -2.95 9.79
N THR A 259 -15.82 -3.79 8.75
CA THR A 259 -17.07 -4.19 8.09
C THR A 259 -17.96 -5.04 9.00
N GLU A 260 -17.38 -5.94 9.79
CA GLU A 260 -18.11 -6.83 10.71
C GLU A 260 -18.50 -6.17 12.04
N SER A 261 -17.89 -5.03 12.37
CA SER A 261 -18.09 -4.32 13.63
C SER A 261 -19.45 -3.61 13.72
N GLN A 262 -20.00 -3.63 14.94
CA GLN A 262 -21.15 -2.80 15.31
C GLN A 262 -20.78 -1.30 15.27
N ALA A 263 -21.80 -0.43 15.20
CA ALA A 263 -21.59 1.02 15.05
C ALA A 263 -20.69 1.62 16.15
N SER A 264 -20.85 1.21 17.41
CA SER A 264 -20.03 1.69 18.52
C SER A 264 -18.57 1.23 18.45
N GLU A 265 -18.29 0.02 17.96
CA GLU A 265 -16.91 -0.43 17.75
C GLU A 265 -16.28 0.32 16.57
N ARG A 266 -17.04 0.58 15.49
CA ARG A 266 -16.57 1.41 14.38
C ARG A 266 -16.21 2.82 14.84
N GLU A 267 -17.06 3.46 15.64
CA GLU A 267 -16.81 4.78 16.21
C GLU A 267 -15.53 4.79 17.08
N ALA A 268 -15.33 3.76 17.91
CA ALA A 268 -14.11 3.63 18.71
C ALA A 268 -12.85 3.43 17.83
N MET A 269 -12.95 2.63 16.76
CA MET A 269 -11.86 2.43 15.80
C MET A 269 -11.50 3.73 15.08
N GLU A 270 -12.50 4.47 14.61
CA GLU A 270 -12.34 5.77 13.96
C GLU A 270 -11.74 6.81 14.91
N ALA A 271 -12.18 6.84 16.17
CA ALA A 271 -11.61 7.73 17.19
C ALA A 271 -10.11 7.48 17.38
N VAL A 272 -9.67 6.21 17.43
CA VAL A 272 -8.24 5.89 17.48
C VAL A 272 -7.51 6.38 16.24
N ASN A 273 -8.08 6.19 15.04
CA ASN A 273 -7.45 6.65 13.80
C ASN A 273 -7.29 8.18 13.79
N ASN A 274 -8.31 8.91 14.25
CA ASN A 274 -8.29 10.37 14.36
C ASN A 274 -7.23 10.85 15.36
N LEU A 275 -7.11 10.21 16.52
CA LEU A 275 -6.08 10.57 17.51
C LEU A 275 -4.66 10.37 16.95
N VAL A 276 -4.42 9.28 16.21
CA VAL A 276 -3.14 9.03 15.55
C VAL A 276 -2.88 10.06 14.44
N GLN A 277 -3.90 10.40 13.65
CA GLN A 277 -3.80 11.46 12.64
C GLN A 277 -3.43 12.81 13.28
N GLU A 278 -4.14 13.23 14.31
CA GLU A 278 -3.90 14.50 15.02
C GLU A 278 -2.49 14.57 15.60
N ASP A 279 -1.99 13.46 16.16
CA ASP A 279 -0.64 13.37 16.68
C ASP A 279 0.42 13.57 15.59
N ILE A 280 0.24 12.91 14.45
CA ILE A 280 1.15 13.04 13.29
C ILE A 280 1.14 14.47 12.74
N LEU A 281 -0.04 15.07 12.53
CA LEU A 281 -0.17 16.43 12.00
C LEU A 281 0.40 17.47 12.96
N ARG A 282 0.22 17.28 14.28
CA ARG A 282 0.83 18.13 15.31
C ARG A 282 2.35 18.02 15.31
N ARG A 283 2.89 16.81 15.10
CA ARG A 283 4.35 16.57 15.08
C ARG A 283 5.03 17.07 13.81
N PHE A 284 4.33 17.00 12.68
CA PHE A 284 4.83 17.33 11.35
C PHE A 284 3.87 18.28 10.62
N PRO A 285 3.95 19.60 10.88
CA PRO A 285 3.01 20.58 10.33
C PRO A 285 3.12 20.74 8.80
N GLY A 286 4.15 20.19 8.16
CA GLY A 286 4.29 20.15 6.70
C GLY A 286 3.50 19.01 6.03
N ILE A 287 2.93 18.09 6.80
CA ILE A 287 2.04 17.03 6.30
C ILE A 287 0.63 17.61 6.18
N VAL A 288 -0.04 17.29 5.07
CA VAL A 288 -1.41 17.72 4.82
C VAL A 288 -2.29 16.53 4.46
N GLN A 289 -3.57 16.59 4.84
CA GLN A 289 -4.53 15.59 4.41
C GLN A 289 -4.81 15.73 2.91
N ASP A 290 -4.67 14.63 2.17
CA ASP A 290 -4.91 14.58 0.72
C ASP A 290 -5.47 13.20 0.35
N GLN A 291 -6.79 13.14 0.24
CA GLN A 291 -7.55 11.94 -0.09
C GLN A 291 -7.53 11.57 -1.58
N THR A 292 -6.78 12.32 -2.41
CA THR A 292 -6.68 12.03 -3.84
C THR A 292 -6.05 10.65 -4.06
N PRO A 293 -6.71 9.74 -4.81
CA PRO A 293 -6.14 8.42 -5.10
C PRO A 293 -4.76 8.52 -5.78
N LYS A 294 -3.85 7.61 -5.46
CA LYS A 294 -2.50 7.54 -6.07
C LYS A 294 -2.53 7.64 -7.60
N TYR A 295 -3.48 6.93 -8.24
CA TYR A 295 -3.66 6.99 -9.70
C TYR A 295 -3.95 8.43 -10.19
N ASN A 296 -4.89 9.12 -9.54
CA ASN A 296 -5.25 10.51 -9.86
C ASN A 296 -4.12 11.49 -9.56
N LYS A 297 -3.40 11.28 -8.45
CA LYS A 297 -2.26 12.10 -8.04
C LYS A 297 -1.14 12.00 -9.08
N ALA A 298 -0.80 10.77 -9.49
CA ALA A 298 0.17 10.49 -10.56
C ALA A 298 -0.26 11.07 -11.90
N ALA A 299 -1.52 10.84 -12.32
CA ALA A 299 -2.06 11.35 -13.57
C ALA A 299 -1.95 12.88 -13.66
N THR A 300 -2.35 13.57 -12.60
CA THR A 300 -2.30 15.03 -12.51
C THR A 300 -0.87 15.54 -12.62
N ALA A 301 0.07 14.96 -11.85
CA ALA A 301 1.47 15.37 -11.87
C ALA A 301 2.16 15.13 -13.22
N ILE A 302 1.77 14.06 -13.93
CA ILE A 302 2.25 13.73 -15.29
C ILE A 302 1.57 14.61 -16.38
N GLY A 303 0.49 15.32 -16.01
CA GLY A 303 -0.27 16.17 -16.92
C GLY A 303 -1.25 15.39 -17.81
N ILE A 304 -1.78 14.27 -17.32
CA ILE A 304 -2.94 13.58 -17.89
C ILE A 304 -4.18 14.21 -17.28
N SER A 305 -4.97 14.92 -18.09
CA SER A 305 -6.24 15.47 -17.64
C SER A 305 -7.41 14.57 -18.07
N ALA A 306 -8.27 14.30 -17.09
CA ALA A 306 -9.62 13.81 -17.30
C ALA A 306 -10.34 14.76 -18.27
N GLY A 307 -10.57 14.30 -19.51
CA GLY A 307 -11.24 15.11 -20.53
C GLY A 307 -10.35 15.94 -21.44
N ALA A 308 -9.03 15.70 -21.50
CA ALA A 308 -8.26 16.07 -22.69
C ALA A 308 -8.84 15.32 -23.89
N SER A 309 -9.81 15.95 -24.56
CA SER A 309 -10.28 15.51 -25.86
C SER A 309 -9.08 15.25 -26.75
N ASN A 310 -9.20 14.29 -27.66
CA ASN A 310 -8.22 13.94 -28.70
C ASN A 310 -7.91 15.10 -29.67
N THR A 311 -8.01 16.36 -29.27
CA THR A 311 -7.62 17.57 -30.00
C THR A 311 -6.23 17.44 -30.61
N ARG A 312 -5.27 16.77 -29.95
CA ARG A 312 -3.97 16.47 -30.58
C ARG A 312 -4.07 15.58 -31.80
N TYR A 313 -4.89 14.54 -31.78
CA TYR A 313 -5.11 13.67 -32.94
C TYR A 313 -5.94 14.36 -34.02
N TYR A 314 -6.92 15.19 -33.66
CA TYR A 314 -7.63 16.03 -34.63
C TYR A 314 -6.70 17.07 -35.27
N LEU A 315 -5.80 17.67 -34.50
CA LEU A 315 -4.81 18.62 -35.01
C LEU A 315 -3.80 17.93 -35.93
N LEU A 316 -3.28 16.76 -35.54
CA LEU A 316 -2.38 15.96 -36.39
C LEU A 316 -3.08 15.46 -37.66
N GLY A 317 -4.33 15.03 -37.56
CA GLY A 317 -5.15 14.65 -38.70
C GLY A 317 -5.43 15.82 -39.65
N LEU A 318 -5.71 17.01 -39.10
CA LEU A 318 -5.87 18.25 -39.87
C LEU A 318 -4.56 18.65 -40.57
N ILE A 319 -3.43 18.60 -39.86
CA ILE A 319 -2.11 18.87 -40.45
C ILE A 319 -1.82 17.86 -41.57
N GLY A 320 -2.09 16.58 -41.35
CA GLY A 320 -1.94 15.53 -42.37
C GLY A 320 -2.78 15.80 -43.62
N LEU A 321 -4.06 16.19 -43.46
CA LEU A 321 -4.95 16.56 -44.55
C LEU A 321 -4.46 17.81 -45.31
N LEU A 322 -4.00 18.83 -44.60
CA LEU A 322 -3.46 20.06 -45.19
C LEU A 322 -2.18 19.77 -45.99
N LEU A 323 -1.27 18.94 -45.46
CA LEU A 323 -0.06 18.53 -46.16
C LEU A 323 -0.37 17.70 -47.41
N ALA A 324 -1.33 16.77 -47.33
CA ALA A 324 -1.78 15.99 -48.49
C ALA A 324 -2.42 16.89 -49.56
N GLY A 325 -3.25 17.85 -49.16
CA GLY A 325 -3.86 18.84 -50.06
C GLY A 325 -2.82 19.74 -50.73
N PHE A 326 -1.83 20.22 -49.97
CA PHE A 326 -0.71 20.99 -50.51
C PHE A 326 0.12 20.18 -51.52
N LEU A 327 0.44 18.94 -51.18
CA LEU A 327 1.21 18.05 -52.06
C LEU A 327 0.46 17.78 -53.38
N PHE A 328 -0.86 17.55 -53.30
CA PHE A 328 -1.72 17.35 -54.48
C PHE A 328 -1.77 18.61 -55.35
N TRP A 329 -1.97 19.79 -54.75
CA TRP A 329 -1.97 21.07 -55.46
C TRP A 329 -0.62 21.34 -56.15
N TRP A 330 0.49 21.11 -55.44
CA TRP A 330 1.84 21.25 -55.97
C TRP A 330 2.10 20.33 -57.18
N LEU A 331 1.65 19.08 -57.12
CA LEU A 331 1.77 18.12 -58.23
C LEU A 331 0.95 18.52 -59.46
N GLN A 332 -0.17 19.23 -59.29
CA GLN A 332 -1.00 19.75 -60.39
C GLN A 332 -0.38 20.97 -61.06
N THR A 333 0.25 21.87 -60.29
CA THR A 333 0.83 23.10 -60.82
C THR A 333 2.22 22.90 -61.42
N SER A 334 3.02 21.97 -60.90
CA SER A 334 4.36 21.64 -61.41
C SER A 334 4.40 20.89 -62.75
N ARG A 335 3.24 20.43 -63.25
CA ARG A 335 3.10 19.75 -64.55
C ARG A 335 2.61 20.68 -65.69
N ARG A 336 2.44 21.98 -65.41
CA ARG A 336 2.12 23.01 -66.42
C ARG A 336 3.36 23.83 -66.74
#